data_AF-A0A150RGB1-F1
#
_entry.id   AF-A0A150RGB1-F1
#
_cell.length_a   1.000
_cell.length_b   1.000
_cell.length_c   1.000
_cell.angle_alpha   90.00
_cell.angle_beta   90.00
_cell.angle_gamma   90.00
#
_symmetry.space_group_name_H-M   'P 1'
#
loop_
_entity.id
_entity.type
_entity.pdbx_description
1 polymer ?
#
loop_
_entity_poly.entity_id
_entity_poly.type
_entity_poly.pdbx_seq_one_letter_code
_entity_poly.pdbx_strand_id
1 'polypeptide(L)'
;MEDGTKPRKAVVPSAPPIPLVIVAGCPAEFVAVCREVGARLGVAVRECDLRSLRPTIIASQPYAVLVTEELYRFDPESFGAVIRQAPASLVRIDRLEAHDDVARRLLIDAIFESAAAEPSSGIRSILT
;
A
#
# COMPACT_ATOMS: atom_id res chain seq x y z
N MET A 1 47.17 7.28 31.84
CA MET A 1 45.78 7.76 31.87
C MET A 1 45.45 8.20 30.46
N GLU A 2 44.43 7.61 29.86
CA GLU A 2 43.48 8.20 28.90
C GLU A 2 42.72 7.06 28.22
N ASP A 3 41.54 6.79 28.81
CA ASP A 3 40.53 5.84 28.36
C ASP A 3 39.79 6.46 27.17
N GLY A 4 40.12 6.00 25.96
CA GLY A 4 39.49 6.43 24.71
C GLY A 4 38.20 5.66 24.44
N THR A 5 37.19 5.81 25.29
CA THR A 5 35.85 5.25 25.04
C THR A 5 35.19 5.98 23.86
N LYS A 6 35.30 5.40 22.65
CA LYS A 6 34.49 5.80 21.49
C LYS A 6 33.01 5.53 21.79
N PRO A 7 32.10 6.48 21.54
CA PRO A 7 30.68 6.23 21.71
C PRO A 7 30.24 5.17 20.70
N ARG A 8 29.82 4.00 21.22
CA ARG A 8 29.15 2.98 20.42
C ARG A 8 27.84 3.58 19.93
N LYS A 9 27.74 3.84 18.63
CA LYS A 9 26.51 4.29 17.97
C LYS A 9 25.42 3.27 18.33
N ALA A 10 24.45 3.68 19.15
CA ALA A 10 23.31 2.84 19.49
C ALA A 10 22.60 2.47 18.18
N VAL A 11 22.60 1.19 17.84
CA VAL A 11 21.73 0.66 16.79
C VAL A 11 20.34 0.68 17.40
N VAL A 12 19.58 1.74 17.11
CA VAL A 12 18.12 1.70 17.33
C VAL A 12 17.60 0.55 16.46
N PRO A 13 16.79 -0.38 17.00
CA PRO A 13 16.05 -1.29 16.16
C PRO A 13 15.23 -0.41 15.20
N SER A 14 15.53 -0.47 13.90
CA SER A 14 14.70 0.22 12.92
C SER A 14 13.28 -0.26 13.13
N ALA A 15 12.35 0.67 13.38
CA ALA A 15 10.94 0.35 13.43
C ALA A 15 10.58 -0.43 12.15
N PRO A 16 9.70 -1.44 12.25
CA PRO A 16 9.29 -2.19 11.07
C PRO A 16 8.76 -1.22 10.00
N PRO A 17 9.09 -1.45 8.72
CA PRO A 17 8.55 -0.67 7.60
C PRO A 17 7.04 -0.50 7.73
N ILE A 18 6.57 0.74 7.64
CA ILE A 18 5.15 1.06 7.62
C ILE A 18 4.56 0.50 6.30
N PRO A 19 3.53 -0.37 6.36
CA PRO A 19 2.87 -0.88 5.16
C PRO A 19 2.33 0.27 4.32
N LEU A 20 2.46 0.16 2.99
CA LEU A 20 2.01 1.19 2.05
C LEU A 20 0.89 0.66 1.17
N VAL A 21 -0.21 1.42 1.08
CA VAL A 21 -1.27 1.23 0.10
C VAL A 21 -1.24 2.40 -0.88
N ILE A 22 -1.21 2.10 -2.18
CA ILE A 22 -1.35 3.10 -3.24
C ILE A 22 -2.79 3.13 -3.71
N VAL A 23 -3.34 4.33 -3.92
CA VAL A 23 -4.67 4.56 -4.48
C VAL A 23 -4.54 5.34 -5.77
N ALA A 24 -5.14 4.86 -6.86
CA ALA A 24 -5.07 5.52 -8.16
C ALA A 24 -6.43 5.57 -8.87
N GLY A 25 -6.81 6.77 -9.30
CA GLY A 25 -8.05 7.03 -10.03
C GLY A 25 -9.34 6.81 -9.22
N CYS A 26 -9.25 6.68 -7.90
CA CYS A 26 -10.42 6.62 -7.03
C CYS A 26 -10.97 8.03 -6.72
N PRO A 27 -12.28 8.16 -6.45
CA PRO A 27 -12.88 9.42 -6.02
C PRO A 27 -12.26 9.97 -4.73
N ALA A 28 -12.33 11.29 -4.54
CA ALA A 28 -11.71 11.97 -3.38
C ALA A 28 -12.28 11.48 -2.04
N GLU A 29 -13.57 11.18 -1.98
CA GLU A 29 -14.23 10.60 -0.82
C GLU A 29 -13.67 9.22 -0.45
N PHE A 30 -13.28 8.42 -1.44
CA PHE A 30 -12.65 7.12 -1.22
C PHE A 30 -11.24 7.28 -0.67
N VAL A 31 -10.45 8.18 -1.27
CA VAL A 31 -9.10 8.49 -0.80
C VAL A 31 -9.12 9.03 0.64
N ALA A 32 -10.09 9.88 0.98
CA ALA A 32 -10.25 10.42 2.33
C ALA A 32 -10.46 9.30 3.37
N VAL A 33 -11.34 8.33 3.08
CA VAL A 33 -11.59 7.18 3.96
C VAL A 33 -10.33 6.30 4.07
N CYS A 34 -9.62 6.05 2.97
CA CYS A 34 -8.33 5.35 3.02
C CYS A 34 -7.33 6.03 3.96
N ARG A 35 -7.19 7.37 3.87
CA ARG A 35 -6.26 8.12 4.73
C ARG A 35 -6.66 8.08 6.20
N GLU A 36 -7.95 8.21 6.49
CA GLU A 36 -8.50 8.09 7.85
C GLU A 36 -8.19 6.72 8.46
N VAL A 37 -8.54 5.64 7.75
CA VAL A 37 -8.32 4.27 8.19
C VAL A 37 -6.82 3.95 8.28
N GLY A 38 -6.03 4.42 7.31
CA GLY A 38 -4.57 4.29 7.32
C GLY A 38 -3.92 4.93 8.52
N ALA A 39 -4.31 6.16 8.87
CA ALA A 39 -3.80 6.84 10.07
C ALA A 39 -4.17 6.07 11.35
N ARG A 40 -5.38 5.50 11.42
CA ARG A 40 -5.86 4.71 12.55
C ARG A 40 -5.11 3.38 12.71
N LEU A 41 -4.75 2.73 11.61
CA LEU A 41 -4.13 1.39 11.61
C LEU A 41 -2.62 1.39 11.40
N GLY A 42 -1.99 2.56 11.23
CA GLY A 42 -0.56 2.66 10.98
C GLY A 42 -0.16 2.17 9.58
N VAL A 43 -1.01 2.40 8.58
CA VAL A 43 -0.77 2.08 7.16
C VAL A 43 -0.63 3.39 6.39
N ALA A 44 0.48 3.55 5.68
CA ALA A 44 0.69 4.70 4.82
C ALA A 44 -0.20 4.62 3.58
N VAL A 45 -0.77 5.76 3.19
CA VAL A 45 -1.58 5.89 1.97
C VAL A 45 -0.90 6.86 1.03
N ARG A 46 -0.71 6.45 -0.21
CA ARG A 46 -0.22 7.31 -1.28
C ARG A 46 -1.23 7.35 -2.41
N GLU A 47 -1.68 8.56 -2.72
CA GLU A 47 -2.46 8.80 -3.92
C GLU A 47 -1.51 9.02 -5.10
N CYS A 48 -1.77 8.35 -6.21
CA CYS A 48 -0.99 8.47 -7.45
C CYS A 48 -1.91 8.61 -8.65
N ASP A 49 -1.48 9.42 -9.61
CA ASP A 49 -2.04 9.40 -10.95
C ASP A 49 -1.50 8.20 -11.75
N LEU A 50 -2.15 7.88 -12.88
CA LEU A 50 -1.75 6.77 -13.74
C LEU A 50 -0.30 6.84 -14.25
N ARG A 51 0.19 8.03 -14.59
CA ARG A 51 1.52 8.20 -15.18
C ARG A 51 2.60 7.94 -14.14
N SER A 52 2.36 8.31 -12.88
CA SER A 52 3.28 8.11 -11.77
C SER A 52 3.12 6.74 -11.08
N LEU A 53 2.05 6.00 -11.36
CA LEU A 53 1.73 4.76 -10.66
C LEU A 53 2.83 3.69 -10.79
N ARG A 54 3.23 3.36 -12.02
CA ARG A 54 4.26 2.35 -12.28
C ARG A 54 5.61 2.64 -11.60
N PRO A 55 6.24 3.83 -11.80
CA PRO A 55 7.49 4.12 -11.12
C PRO A 55 7.33 4.16 -9.60
N THR A 56 6.17 4.58 -9.09
CA THR A 56 5.90 4.57 -7.64
C THR A 56 5.86 3.15 -7.09
N ILE A 57 5.11 2.22 -7.71
CA ILE A 57 5.02 0.83 -7.27
C ILE A 57 6.40 0.16 -7.20
N ILE A 58 7.23 0.38 -8.22
CA ILE A 58 8.60 -0.18 -8.27
C ILE A 58 9.46 0.40 -7.14
N ALA A 59 9.38 1.71 -6.91
CA ALA A 59 10.21 2.39 -5.92
C ALA A 59 9.77 2.12 -4.47
N SER A 60 8.49 1.87 -4.23
CA SER A 60 7.93 1.81 -2.87
C SER A 60 7.45 0.43 -2.44
N GLN A 61 7.39 -0.55 -3.35
CA GLN A 61 6.94 -1.93 -3.08
C GLN A 61 5.71 -2.01 -2.15
N PRO A 62 4.58 -1.42 -2.58
CA PRO A 62 3.40 -1.33 -1.73
C PRO A 62 2.82 -2.72 -1.41
N TYR A 63 2.08 -2.79 -0.31
CA TYR A 63 1.28 -3.96 0.06
C TYR A 63 0.13 -4.16 -0.93
N ALA A 64 -0.57 -3.09 -1.28
CA ALA A 64 -1.68 -3.12 -2.22
C ALA A 64 -1.75 -1.87 -3.10
N VAL A 65 -2.35 -2.04 -4.26
CA VAL A 65 -2.69 -0.98 -5.22
C VAL A 65 -4.18 -1.04 -5.47
N LEU A 66 -4.88 0.04 -5.08
CA LEU A 66 -6.31 0.24 -5.25
C LEU A 66 -6.55 1.05 -6.52
N VAL A 67 -7.31 0.49 -7.46
CA VAL A 67 -7.68 1.14 -8.72
C VAL A 67 -9.16 0.95 -9.00
N THR A 68 -9.79 1.89 -9.68
CA THR A 68 -11.16 1.66 -10.16
C THR A 68 -11.19 0.61 -11.27
N GLU A 69 -12.27 -0.15 -11.36
CA GLU A 69 -12.45 -1.16 -12.41
C GLU A 69 -12.41 -0.51 -13.81
N GLU A 70 -12.93 0.70 -13.97
CA GLU A 70 -12.87 1.48 -15.22
C GLU A 70 -11.42 1.75 -15.64
N LEU A 71 -10.57 2.11 -14.67
CA LEU A 71 -9.16 2.38 -14.89
C LEU A 71 -8.38 1.13 -15.26
N TYR A 72 -8.65 0.02 -14.55
CA TYR A 72 -8.04 -1.27 -14.84
C TYR A 72 -8.39 -1.75 -16.26
N ARG A 73 -9.66 -1.62 -16.68
CA ARG A 73 -10.14 -2.02 -18.01
C ARG A 73 -9.51 -1.22 -19.16
N PHE A 74 -9.07 0.01 -18.89
CA PHE A 74 -8.41 0.83 -19.90
C PHE A 74 -7.07 0.21 -20.36
N ASP A 75 -6.30 -0.38 -19.44
CA ASP A 75 -5.00 -1.00 -19.76
C ASP A 75 -4.65 -2.16 -18.81
N PRO A 76 -5.37 -3.30 -18.89
CA PRO A 76 -5.21 -4.41 -17.96
C PRO A 76 -3.83 -5.08 -18.07
N GLU A 77 -3.20 -5.04 -19.24
CA GLU A 77 -1.87 -5.61 -19.47
C GLU A 77 -0.79 -4.84 -18.72
N SER A 78 -0.83 -3.50 -18.74
CA SER A 78 0.11 -2.67 -17.99
C SER A 78 -0.02 -2.91 -16.48
N PHE A 79 -1.24 -2.96 -15.94
CA PHE A 79 -1.45 -3.27 -14.52
C PHE A 79 -0.95 -4.68 -14.16
N GLY A 80 -1.26 -5.68 -15.00
CA GLY A 80 -0.76 -7.03 -14.82
C GLY A 80 0.78 -7.11 -14.85
N ALA A 81 1.43 -6.38 -15.76
CA ALA A 81 2.88 -6.33 -15.85
C ALA A 81 3.53 -5.69 -14.62
N VAL A 82 2.94 -4.61 -14.09
CA VAL A 82 3.45 -3.92 -12.90
C VAL A 82 3.33 -4.79 -11.65
N ILE A 83 2.21 -5.49 -11.50
CA ILE A 83 1.94 -6.33 -10.33
C ILE A 83 2.78 -7.61 -10.35
N ARG A 84 3.20 -8.10 -11.52
CA ARG A 84 4.21 -9.18 -11.58
C ARG A 84 5.60 -8.73 -11.11
N GLN A 85 5.89 -7.43 -11.13
CA GLN A 85 7.20 -6.88 -10.78
C GLN A 85 7.31 -6.44 -9.31
N ALA A 86 6.20 -6.37 -8.58
CA ALA A 86 6.16 -5.96 -7.18
C ALA A 86 5.30 -6.93 -6.36
N PRO A 87 5.61 -7.18 -5.08
CA PRO A 87 4.82 -8.07 -4.22
C PRO A 87 3.49 -7.42 -3.76
N ALA A 88 2.82 -6.66 -4.62
CA ALA A 88 1.62 -5.91 -4.30
C ALA A 88 0.36 -6.67 -4.75
N SER A 89 -0.70 -6.63 -3.94
CA SER A 89 -2.03 -7.05 -4.36
C SER A 89 -2.70 -5.96 -5.19
N LEU A 90 -3.23 -6.30 -6.36
CA LEU A 90 -4.08 -5.40 -7.15
C LEU A 90 -5.53 -5.58 -6.73
N VAL A 91 -6.13 -4.52 -6.20
CA VAL A 91 -7.54 -4.52 -5.82
C VAL A 91 -8.28 -3.57 -6.75
N ARG A 92 -9.29 -4.12 -7.42
CA ARG A 92 -10.15 -3.40 -8.35
C ARG A 92 -11.41 -2.99 -7.60
N ILE A 93 -11.74 -1.71 -7.67
CA ILE A 93 -12.87 -1.11 -6.98
C ILE A 93 -13.97 -0.86 -8.00
N ASP A 94 -15.10 -1.53 -7.82
CA ASP A 94 -16.26 -1.29 -8.65
C ASP A 94 -16.90 0.05 -8.30
N ARG A 95 -17.61 0.63 -9.27
CA ARG A 95 -18.27 1.92 -9.11
C ARG A 95 -19.28 1.93 -7.96
N LEU A 96 -19.97 0.81 -7.74
CA LEU A 96 -20.89 0.64 -6.63
C LEU A 96 -20.15 0.69 -5.28
N GLU A 97 -19.02 -0.02 -5.18
CA GLU A 97 -18.20 -0.05 -3.97
C GLU A 97 -17.54 1.30 -3.68
N ALA A 98 -17.20 2.07 -4.72
CA ALA A 98 -16.61 3.39 -4.57
C ALA A 98 -17.60 4.44 -4.04
N HIS A 99 -18.88 4.32 -4.39
CA HIS A 99 -19.91 5.31 -4.04
C HIS A 99 -20.81 4.91 -2.87
N ASP A 100 -20.97 3.62 -2.59
CA ASP A 100 -21.71 3.15 -1.41
C ASP A 100 -20.85 3.26 -0.14
N ASP A 101 -21.30 4.06 0.82
CA ASP A 101 -20.51 4.38 2.02
C ASP A 101 -20.19 3.14 2.87
N VAL A 102 -21.13 2.19 2.97
CA VAL A 102 -20.98 0.99 3.79
C VAL A 102 -20.02 0.01 3.13
N ALA A 103 -20.23 -0.29 1.85
CA ALA A 103 -19.35 -1.16 1.08
C ALA A 103 -17.94 -0.59 0.99
N ARG A 104 -17.82 0.72 0.73
CA ARG A 104 -16.53 1.43 0.72
C ARG A 104 -15.79 1.26 2.02
N ARG A 105 -16.47 1.48 3.15
CA ARG A 105 -15.83 1.39 4.48
C ARG A 105 -15.40 -0.03 4.79
N LEU A 106 -16.26 -1.02 4.55
CA LEU A 106 -15.94 -2.43 4.78
C LEU A 106 -14.75 -2.89 3.95
N LEU A 107 -14.71 -2.52 2.67
CA LEU A 107 -13.61 -2.85 1.77
C LEU A 107 -12.28 -2.23 2.24
N ILE A 108 -12.29 -0.94 2.57
CA ILE A 108 -11.11 -0.23 3.05
C ILE A 108 -10.63 -0.81 4.39
N ASP A 109 -11.52 -1.03 5.35
CA ASP A 109 -11.16 -1.60 6.64
C ASP A 109 -10.53 -2.99 6.47
N ALA A 110 -11.12 -3.88 5.67
CA ALA A 110 -10.57 -5.22 5.43
C ALA A 110 -9.16 -5.20 4.82
N ILE A 111 -8.91 -4.34 3.82
CA ILE A 111 -7.60 -4.24 3.15
C ILE A 111 -6.55 -3.70 4.11
N PHE A 112 -6.92 -2.68 4.89
CA PHE A 112 -5.97 -2.00 5.77
C PHE A 112 -5.69 -2.80 7.05
N GLU A 113 -6.67 -3.53 7.57
CA GLU A 113 -6.46 -4.50 8.66
C GLU A 113 -5.52 -5.61 8.21
N SER A 114 -5.67 -6.13 6.99
CA SER A 114 -4.76 -7.12 6.43
C SER A 114 -3.35 -6.56 6.24
N ALA A 115 -3.23 -5.33 5.73
CA ALA A 115 -1.94 -4.65 5.59
C ALA A 115 -1.24 -4.39 6.93
N ALA A 116 -2.00 -4.06 7.98
CA ALA A 116 -1.47 -3.80 9.32
C ALA A 116 -1.08 -5.09 10.06
N ALA A 117 -1.78 -6.20 9.79
CA ALA A 117 -1.52 -7.49 10.42
C ALA A 117 -0.30 -8.22 9.84
N GLU A 118 0.06 -7.93 8.59
CA GLU A 118 1.26 -8.46 7.95
C GLU A 118 2.45 -7.58 8.33
N PRO A 119 3.32 -7.96 9.30
CA PRO A 119 4.61 -7.31 9.43
C PRO A 119 5.31 -7.45 8.08
N SER A 120 6.06 -6.43 7.64
CA SER A 120 6.85 -6.47 6.40
C SER A 120 7.83 -7.66 6.45
N SER A 121 7.33 -8.86 6.14
CA SER A 121 8.05 -10.09 6.28
C SER A 121 8.88 -10.19 5.02
N GLY A 122 10.18 -9.95 5.15
CA GLY A 122 11.17 -10.13 4.09
C GLY A 122 11.27 -11.56 3.56
N ILE A 123 10.28 -12.42 3.81
CA ILE A 123 10.19 -13.79 3.33
C ILE A 123 8.71 -14.07 3.04
N ARG A 124 8.21 -13.66 1.88
CA ARG A 124 7.07 -14.37 1.29
C ARG A 124 7.61 -15.70 0.79
N SER A 125 7.34 -16.76 1.56
CA SER A 125 7.60 -18.14 1.16
C SER A 125 6.90 -18.40 -0.17
N ILE A 126 7.70 -18.61 -1.22
CA ILE A 126 7.26 -19.11 -2.51
C ILE A 126 6.95 -20.59 -2.29
N LEU A 127 5.70 -20.86 -1.92
CA LEU A 127 5.08 -22.16 -2.11
C LEU A 127 3.95 -21.96 -3.10
N THR A 128 4.26 -22.06 -4.39
CA THR A 128 3.63 -22.98 -5.36
C THR A 128 4.50 -23.02 -6.62
#